data_AF-A0A1J5KWC6-F1
#
_entry.id   AF-A0A1J5KWC6-F1
#
_cell.length_a   1.000
_cell.length_b   1.000
_cell.length_c   1.000
_cell.angle_alpha   90.00
_cell.angle_beta   90.00
_cell.angle_gamma   90.00
#
_symmetry.space_group_name_H-M   'P 1'
#
loop_
_entity.id
_entity.type
_entity.pdbx_description
1 polymer ?
#
loop_
_entity_poly.entity_id
_entity_poly.type
_entity_poly.pdbx_seq_one_letter_code
_entity_poly.pdbx_strand_id
1 'polypeptide(L)'
;MNTQRTSQTTTAFNTAQNLFGHVSPKAVAKEPKKDPDCFKAVYPMFNAEAFKLTMDNYRQKVSEYNTSVEWFNVDVCNHNQNVALYLKRKATDLQKKYAEYFPKLNKELSIKAYNAAADKANKENGPIILKKELQTVKPNTELFFQNFIHVYNGQLEKHNKEYIRFGIKTPRPLPPIKINPYFITQLQRAEGVFSLKVCARTVRNHRKRLEEAGVLVNSNFRGQNRAVEVEISPEILFVYDDFTQQITSPENQSLNSSERKEFPYNNDTTRSYKEEYKEENDAVQSFVDKESQATTSSHYKNNFYKSTRSKLQNSPEGAPSENLKKPKTLSDNLREQILHPQELAEQLTNNEYDNHIPIDIRILSKEAMYGTMPNEEYRQLVIQDLFKQSAKMWRNSTPYVGSWKNAINHWLELRFMSNITNSEKVPWHKSTILEKVTEYRWRLENARRWFLKSNVKVKPLYPSDYFDTQRKTSREVGFEFTEKNWKDHLKYTAKLPENKRNKKLAAEERKQRLNDSKKLERVINRFIKEKITLDQLIEYVQHNLPEQYYDELPKTLQQKMATGALPPGINIVIPNNY
;
A
#
# COMPACT_ATOMS: atom_id res chain seq x y z
N MET A 1 -60.55 -17.32 -27.99
CA MET A 1 -59.64 -17.19 -29.15
C MET A 1 -58.26 -16.69 -28.70
N ASN A 2 -57.38 -17.57 -28.19
CA ASN A 2 -55.93 -17.30 -28.08
C ASN A 2 -55.14 -18.57 -27.73
N THR A 3 -55.37 -19.66 -28.46
CA THR A 3 -54.75 -20.98 -28.19
C THR A 3 -54.09 -21.59 -29.44
N GLN A 4 -53.76 -20.78 -30.44
CA GLN A 4 -53.14 -21.24 -31.70
C GLN A 4 -51.82 -20.52 -32.08
N ARG A 5 -51.30 -19.60 -31.25
CA ARG A 5 -50.04 -18.87 -31.56
C ARG A 5 -48.78 -19.38 -30.85
N THR A 6 -48.90 -20.33 -29.91
CA THR A 6 -47.75 -20.86 -29.16
C THR A 6 -47.18 -22.17 -29.72
N SER A 7 -47.87 -22.83 -30.66
CA SER A 7 -47.40 -24.10 -31.25
C SER A 7 -46.50 -23.92 -32.48
N GLN A 8 -46.54 -22.78 -33.17
CA GLN A 8 -45.75 -22.54 -34.39
C GLN A 8 -44.32 -22.04 -34.09
N THR A 9 -44.09 -21.38 -32.95
CA THR A 9 -42.76 -20.91 -32.54
C THR A 9 -41.87 -22.03 -32.01
N THR A 10 -42.43 -23.10 -31.44
CA THR A 10 -41.66 -24.27 -30.99
C THR A 10 -41.19 -25.14 -32.15
N THR A 11 -41.94 -25.18 -33.25
CA THR A 11 -41.53 -25.95 -34.44
C THR A 11 -40.40 -25.26 -35.20
N ALA A 12 -40.42 -23.93 -35.35
CA ALA A 12 -39.36 -23.18 -36.03
C ALA A 12 -38.00 -23.25 -35.29
N PHE A 13 -38.02 -23.32 -33.95
CA PHE A 13 -36.80 -23.41 -33.15
C PHE A 13 -36.13 -24.80 -33.23
N ASN A 14 -36.92 -25.86 -33.33
CA ASN A 14 -36.42 -27.23 -33.46
C ASN A 14 -35.89 -27.54 -34.87
N THR A 15 -36.40 -26.88 -35.91
CA THR A 15 -35.88 -27.04 -37.28
C THR A 15 -34.53 -26.34 -37.48
N ALA A 16 -34.27 -25.24 -36.76
CA ALA A 16 -32.98 -24.54 -36.81
C ALA A 16 -31.84 -25.31 -36.11
N GLN A 17 -32.14 -26.11 -35.10
CA GLN A 17 -31.16 -26.95 -34.39
C GLN A 17 -30.61 -28.10 -35.25
N ASN A 18 -31.41 -28.60 -36.20
CA ASN A 18 -31.00 -29.70 -37.10
C ASN A 18 -30.22 -29.24 -38.34
N LEU A 19 -30.25 -27.95 -38.70
CA LEU A 19 -29.55 -27.42 -39.88
C LEU A 19 -28.12 -26.94 -39.60
N PHE A 20 -27.78 -26.56 -38.37
CA PHE A 20 -26.51 -25.87 -38.06
C PHE A 20 -25.55 -26.63 -37.12
N GLY A 21 -25.74 -27.93 -36.88
CA GLY A 21 -24.70 -28.82 -36.36
C GLY A 21 -24.06 -28.44 -35.01
N HIS A 22 -24.66 -27.55 -34.22
CA HIS A 22 -24.14 -27.19 -32.90
C HIS A 22 -24.56 -28.22 -31.86
N VAL A 23 -23.73 -29.26 -31.68
CA VAL A 23 -23.79 -30.12 -30.51
C VAL A 23 -23.29 -29.32 -29.31
N SER A 24 -24.21 -28.88 -28.44
CA SER A 24 -23.84 -28.50 -27.08
C SER A 24 -23.13 -29.68 -26.42
N PRO A 25 -21.94 -29.51 -25.81
CA PRO A 25 -21.30 -30.61 -25.10
C PRO A 25 -22.20 -30.98 -23.92
N LYS A 26 -22.90 -32.11 -24.07
CA LYS A 26 -23.55 -32.80 -22.96
C LYS A 26 -22.51 -32.94 -21.86
N ALA A 27 -22.79 -32.33 -20.72
CA ALA A 27 -22.08 -32.60 -19.49
C ALA A 27 -22.22 -34.10 -19.22
N VAL A 28 -21.19 -34.86 -19.60
CA VAL A 28 -20.97 -36.20 -19.08
C VAL A 28 -20.82 -35.97 -17.59
N ALA A 29 -21.81 -36.42 -16.81
CA ALA A 29 -21.67 -36.58 -15.38
C ALA A 29 -20.42 -37.43 -15.17
N LYS A 30 -19.33 -36.78 -14.74
CA LYS A 30 -18.16 -37.50 -14.28
C LYS A 30 -18.64 -38.30 -13.08
N GLU A 31 -18.66 -39.62 -13.22
CA GLU A 31 -18.64 -40.50 -12.07
C GLU A 31 -17.57 -39.99 -11.10
N PRO A 32 -17.83 -40.01 -9.77
CA PRO A 32 -16.84 -39.58 -8.80
C PRO A 32 -15.57 -40.40 -9.03
N LYS A 33 -14.51 -39.71 -9.48
CA LYS A 33 -13.18 -40.32 -9.51
C LYS A 33 -12.92 -40.79 -8.09
N LYS A 34 -12.69 -42.10 -7.90
CA LYS A 34 -12.05 -42.62 -6.69
C LYS A 34 -10.89 -41.68 -6.37
N ASP A 35 -10.89 -41.11 -5.17
CA ASP A 35 -9.74 -40.33 -4.70
C ASP A 35 -8.49 -41.21 -4.90
N PRO A 36 -7.48 -40.75 -5.65
CA PRO A 36 -6.24 -41.50 -5.77
C PRO A 36 -5.69 -41.69 -4.36
N ASP A 37 -5.17 -42.89 -4.04
CA ASP A 37 -4.61 -43.24 -2.72
C ASP A 37 -3.65 -42.14 -2.24
N CYS A 38 -4.17 -41.20 -1.47
CA CYS A 38 -3.47 -39.97 -1.11
C CYS A 38 -3.08 -40.07 0.35
N PHE A 39 -1.78 -39.96 0.61
CA PHE A 39 -1.26 -39.99 1.98
C PHE A 39 -1.85 -38.86 2.81
N LYS A 40 -2.50 -39.19 3.92
CA LYS A 40 -3.01 -38.21 4.88
C LYS A 40 -2.19 -38.24 6.17
N ALA A 41 -1.67 -37.09 6.58
CA ALA A 41 -0.94 -36.91 7.84
C ALA A 41 -1.30 -35.56 8.47
N VAL A 42 -1.07 -35.41 9.78
CA VAL A 42 -1.29 -34.13 10.48
C VAL A 42 -0.04 -33.25 10.38
N TYR A 43 1.11 -33.74 10.85
CA TYR A 43 2.42 -33.07 10.80
C TYR A 43 3.46 -34.00 10.17
N PRO A 44 3.43 -34.18 8.84
CA PRO A 44 4.34 -35.07 8.14
C PRO A 44 5.80 -34.60 8.23
N MET A 45 6.72 -35.50 8.52
CA MET A 45 8.17 -35.28 8.48
C MET A 45 8.93 -36.57 8.11
N PHE A 46 10.16 -36.42 7.65
CA PHE A 46 11.05 -37.56 7.40
C PHE A 46 11.99 -37.76 8.59
N ASN A 47 11.66 -38.73 9.45
CA ASN A 47 12.61 -39.26 10.41
C ASN A 47 13.62 -40.21 9.70
N ALA A 48 14.74 -40.53 10.34
CA ALA A 48 15.79 -41.41 9.80
C ALA A 48 15.24 -42.77 9.33
N GLU A 49 14.27 -43.32 10.06
CA GLU A 49 13.60 -44.58 9.72
C GLU A 49 12.72 -44.45 8.47
N ALA A 50 11.85 -43.42 8.43
CA ALA A 50 10.99 -43.16 7.27
C ALA A 50 11.80 -42.85 6.00
N PHE A 51 12.93 -42.14 6.16
CA PHE A 51 13.88 -41.90 5.07
C PHE A 51 14.49 -43.21 4.55
N LYS A 52 14.94 -44.09 5.44
CA LYS A 52 15.53 -45.39 5.07
C LYS A 52 14.51 -46.24 4.30
N LEU A 53 13.29 -46.38 4.83
CA LEU A 53 12.22 -47.15 4.18
C LEU A 53 11.87 -46.60 2.80
N THR A 54 11.75 -45.28 2.68
CA THR A 54 11.50 -44.61 1.39
C THR A 54 12.61 -44.89 0.37
N MET A 55 13.87 -44.89 0.81
CA MET A 55 15.01 -45.19 -0.06
C MET A 55 15.06 -46.66 -0.49
N ASP A 56 14.71 -47.59 0.39
CA ASP A 56 14.68 -49.01 0.07
C ASP A 56 13.57 -49.34 -0.95
N ASN A 57 12.36 -48.78 -0.78
CA ASN A 57 11.30 -48.90 -1.78
C ASN A 57 11.65 -48.22 -3.11
N TYR A 58 12.34 -47.09 -3.07
CA TYR A 58 12.86 -46.45 -4.27
C TYR A 58 13.79 -47.37 -5.06
N ARG A 59 14.74 -48.04 -4.36
CA ARG A 59 15.67 -48.98 -4.98
C ARG A 59 14.94 -50.17 -5.59
N GLN A 60 13.95 -50.72 -4.90
CA GLN A 60 13.12 -51.80 -5.44
C GLN A 60 12.38 -51.36 -6.71
N LYS A 61 11.69 -50.22 -6.67
CA LYS A 61 10.93 -49.71 -7.82
C LYS A 61 11.82 -49.41 -9.03
N VAL A 62 12.99 -48.83 -8.79
CA VAL A 62 13.97 -48.55 -9.84
C VAL A 62 14.55 -49.84 -10.43
N SER A 63 14.80 -50.85 -9.60
CA SER A 63 15.24 -52.16 -10.07
C SER A 63 14.20 -52.80 -10.98
N GLU A 64 12.93 -52.86 -10.54
CA GLU A 64 11.81 -53.38 -11.33
C GLU A 64 11.65 -52.63 -12.67
N TYR A 65 11.72 -51.31 -12.63
CA TYR A 65 11.67 -50.48 -13.84
C TYR A 65 12.85 -50.77 -14.79
N ASN A 66 14.08 -50.81 -14.28
CA ASN A 66 15.26 -51.04 -15.10
C ASN A 66 15.22 -52.42 -15.76
N THR A 67 14.84 -53.46 -15.01
CA THR A 67 14.63 -54.81 -15.58
C THR A 67 13.57 -54.78 -16.68
N SER A 68 12.43 -54.10 -16.46
CA SER A 68 11.39 -53.98 -17.50
C SER A 68 11.87 -53.27 -18.77
N VAL A 69 12.73 -52.26 -18.62
CA VAL A 69 13.33 -51.52 -19.73
C VAL A 69 14.33 -52.37 -20.51
N GLU A 70 15.12 -53.20 -19.83
CA GLU A 70 16.05 -54.13 -20.48
C GLU A 70 15.30 -55.12 -21.37
N TRP A 71 14.24 -55.76 -20.86
CA TRP A 71 13.37 -56.63 -21.66
C TRP A 71 12.76 -55.89 -22.86
N PHE A 72 12.21 -54.70 -22.63
CA PHE A 72 11.64 -53.88 -23.70
C PHE A 72 12.67 -53.51 -24.78
N ASN A 73 13.90 -53.19 -24.37
CA ASN A 73 14.97 -52.83 -25.31
C ASN A 73 15.46 -54.04 -26.12
N VAL A 74 15.44 -55.25 -25.56
CA VAL A 74 15.70 -56.48 -26.32
C VAL A 74 14.67 -56.64 -27.45
N ASP A 75 13.38 -56.45 -27.15
CA ASP A 75 12.32 -56.51 -28.16
C ASP A 75 12.45 -55.43 -29.23
N VAL A 76 12.79 -54.21 -28.82
CA VAL A 76 13.06 -53.09 -29.75
C VAL A 76 14.27 -53.38 -30.64
N CYS A 77 15.34 -53.96 -30.09
CA CYS A 77 16.53 -54.32 -30.85
C CYS A 77 16.20 -55.40 -31.90
N ASN A 78 15.48 -56.45 -31.52
CA ASN A 78 15.03 -57.50 -32.42
C ASN A 78 14.15 -56.93 -33.55
N HIS A 79 13.19 -56.06 -33.21
CA HIS A 79 12.36 -55.36 -34.19
C HIS A 79 13.20 -54.51 -35.15
N ASN A 80 14.12 -53.71 -34.62
CA ASN A 80 14.97 -52.82 -35.41
C ASN A 80 15.92 -53.58 -36.33
N GLN A 81 16.45 -54.73 -35.91
CA GLN A 81 17.24 -55.62 -36.77
C GLN A 81 16.40 -56.14 -37.94
N ASN A 82 15.16 -56.56 -37.68
CA ASN A 82 14.24 -57.03 -38.71
C ASN A 82 13.87 -55.92 -39.71
N VAL A 83 13.58 -54.72 -39.23
CA VAL A 83 13.32 -53.54 -40.07
C VAL A 83 14.56 -53.17 -40.91
N ALA A 84 15.76 -53.19 -40.32
CA ALA A 84 17.00 -52.89 -41.04
C ALA A 84 17.28 -53.92 -42.15
N LEU A 85 16.99 -55.21 -41.91
CA LEU A 85 17.08 -56.25 -42.94
C LEU A 85 16.04 -56.05 -44.05
N TYR A 86 14.82 -55.65 -43.70
CA TYR A 86 13.76 -55.35 -44.66
C TYR A 86 14.11 -54.16 -45.56
N LEU A 87 14.60 -53.07 -44.96
CA LEU A 87 15.03 -51.85 -45.66
C LEU A 87 16.17 -52.12 -46.66
N LYS A 88 17.09 -53.04 -46.33
CA LYS A 88 18.19 -53.41 -47.22
C LYS A 88 17.76 -54.30 -48.40
N ARG A 89 16.77 -55.18 -48.21
CA ARG A 89 16.43 -56.22 -49.19
C ARG A 89 15.22 -55.89 -50.08
N LYS A 90 14.20 -55.21 -49.56
CA LYS A 90 12.86 -55.14 -50.19
C LYS A 90 12.21 -53.75 -50.20
N ALA A 91 12.87 -52.70 -49.72
CA ALA A 91 12.23 -51.39 -49.58
C ALA A 91 12.25 -50.54 -50.85
N THR A 92 11.09 -49.95 -51.17
CA THR A 92 10.91 -48.95 -52.23
C THR A 92 11.50 -47.59 -51.82
N ASP A 93 11.94 -46.78 -52.78
CA ASP A 93 12.54 -45.46 -52.50
C ASP A 93 11.60 -44.49 -51.77
N LEU A 94 10.29 -44.59 -52.02
CA LEU A 94 9.25 -43.86 -51.28
C LEU A 94 9.20 -44.26 -49.79
N GLN A 95 9.36 -45.55 -49.49
CA GLN A 95 9.36 -46.07 -48.12
C GLN A 95 10.63 -45.63 -47.36
N LYS A 96 11.78 -45.57 -48.04
CA LYS A 96 13.02 -45.03 -47.46
C LYS A 96 12.89 -43.55 -47.12
N LYS A 97 12.33 -42.74 -48.02
CA LYS A 97 12.05 -41.32 -47.76
C LYS A 97 11.07 -41.13 -46.60
N TYR A 98 10.04 -41.97 -46.51
CA TYR A 98 9.09 -41.94 -45.40
C TYR A 98 9.76 -42.29 -44.05
N ALA A 99 10.61 -43.32 -44.03
CA ALA A 99 11.38 -43.70 -42.84
C ALA A 99 12.29 -42.57 -42.32
N GLU A 100 12.85 -41.75 -43.20
CA GLU A 100 13.67 -40.60 -42.82
C GLU A 100 12.85 -39.41 -42.30
N TYR A 101 11.63 -39.24 -42.82
CA TYR A 101 10.76 -38.12 -42.45
C TYR A 101 10.01 -38.38 -41.14
N PHE A 102 9.65 -39.64 -40.85
CA PHE A 102 8.87 -40.02 -39.68
C PHE A 102 9.50 -39.59 -38.32
N PRO A 103 10.81 -39.77 -38.07
CA PRO A 103 11.46 -39.27 -36.86
C PRO A 103 11.46 -37.74 -36.73
N LYS A 104 11.47 -37.03 -37.87
CA LYS A 104 11.47 -35.55 -37.91
C LYS A 104 10.09 -35.00 -37.56
N LEU A 105 9.02 -35.61 -38.11
CA LEU A 105 7.64 -35.29 -37.76
C LEU A 105 7.35 -35.55 -36.28
N ASN A 106 7.82 -36.67 -35.76
CA ASN A 106 7.50 -37.16 -34.42
C ASN A 106 8.61 -36.86 -33.39
N LYS A 107 9.33 -35.74 -33.57
CA LYS A 107 10.47 -35.36 -32.71
C LYS A 107 10.05 -35.01 -31.28
N GLU A 108 8.87 -34.42 -31.12
CA GLU A 108 8.36 -33.93 -29.83
C GLU A 108 7.67 -35.01 -28.99
N LEU A 109 7.35 -36.17 -29.59
CA LEU A 109 6.69 -37.27 -28.89
C LEU A 109 7.65 -37.94 -27.89
N SER A 110 7.10 -38.35 -26.74
CA SER A 110 7.83 -39.19 -25.78
C SER A 110 8.22 -40.52 -26.42
N ILE A 111 9.26 -41.18 -25.92
CA ILE A 111 9.76 -42.44 -26.51
C ILE A 111 8.65 -43.50 -26.58
N LYS A 112 7.84 -43.63 -25.52
CA LYS A 112 6.69 -44.55 -25.49
C LYS A 112 5.63 -44.19 -26.55
N ALA A 113 5.27 -42.91 -26.67
CA ALA A 113 4.29 -42.46 -27.66
C ALA A 113 4.83 -42.59 -29.10
N TYR A 114 6.12 -42.32 -29.31
CA TYR A 114 6.81 -42.52 -30.58
C TYR A 114 6.78 -43.99 -31.00
N ASN A 115 7.10 -44.91 -30.08
CA ASN A 115 7.10 -46.34 -30.37
C ASN A 115 5.68 -46.85 -30.68
N ALA A 116 4.67 -46.37 -29.97
CA ALA A 116 3.27 -46.70 -30.28
C ALA A 116 2.83 -46.16 -31.65
N ALA A 117 3.27 -44.95 -32.03
CA ALA A 117 3.03 -44.41 -33.36
C ALA A 117 3.78 -45.20 -34.45
N ALA A 118 5.02 -45.61 -34.17
CA ALA A 118 5.81 -46.47 -35.04
C ALA A 118 5.14 -47.85 -35.23
N ASP A 119 4.54 -48.40 -34.17
CA ASP A 119 3.78 -49.66 -34.26
C ASP A 119 2.55 -49.53 -35.15
N LYS A 120 1.80 -48.43 -35.06
CA LYS A 120 0.66 -48.18 -35.94
C LYS A 120 1.11 -48.02 -37.40
N ALA A 121 2.13 -47.19 -37.63
CA ALA A 121 2.62 -46.93 -38.97
C ALA A 121 3.27 -48.17 -39.63
N ASN A 122 3.92 -49.04 -38.84
CA ASN A 122 4.47 -50.30 -39.31
C ASN A 122 3.39 -51.35 -39.63
N LYS A 123 2.25 -51.32 -38.94
CA LYS A 123 1.09 -52.16 -39.28
C LYS A 123 0.46 -51.77 -40.62
N GLU A 124 0.39 -50.47 -40.92
CA GLU A 124 -0.24 -49.95 -42.13
C GLU A 124 0.67 -50.03 -43.37
N ASN A 125 1.96 -49.73 -43.21
CA ASN A 125 2.89 -49.55 -44.35
C ASN A 125 3.94 -50.67 -44.47
N GLY A 126 3.95 -51.62 -43.54
CA GLY A 126 5.00 -52.64 -43.39
C GLY A 126 6.15 -52.21 -42.47
N PRO A 127 7.07 -53.12 -42.12
CA PRO A 127 8.12 -52.87 -41.12
C PRO A 127 9.22 -51.94 -41.66
N ILE A 128 8.96 -50.64 -41.62
CA ILE A 128 9.78 -49.59 -42.24
C ILE A 128 10.39 -48.66 -41.18
N ILE A 129 9.67 -48.42 -40.08
CA ILE A 129 10.04 -47.44 -39.06
C ILE A 129 10.75 -48.13 -37.90
N LEU A 130 11.93 -47.60 -37.57
CA LEU A 130 12.71 -47.99 -36.40
C LEU A 130 12.10 -47.43 -35.11
N LYS A 131 12.05 -48.27 -34.08
CA LYS A 131 11.66 -47.92 -32.72
C LYS A 131 12.86 -47.33 -31.95
N LYS A 132 12.57 -46.53 -30.95
CA LYS A 132 13.58 -45.93 -30.05
C LYS A 132 13.66 -46.73 -28.75
N GLU A 133 14.88 -46.94 -28.27
CA GLU A 133 15.13 -47.60 -26.98
C GLU A 133 14.75 -46.68 -25.80
N LEU A 134 14.28 -47.28 -24.71
CA LEU A 134 14.07 -46.61 -23.43
C LEU A 134 15.39 -46.56 -22.66
N GLN A 135 15.63 -45.50 -21.89
CA GLN A 135 16.82 -45.43 -21.06
C GLN A 135 16.50 -45.85 -19.63
N THR A 136 17.41 -46.61 -19.04
CA THR A 136 17.39 -47.00 -17.63
C THR A 136 17.68 -45.80 -16.71
N VAL A 137 17.27 -45.91 -15.45
CA VAL A 137 17.61 -44.95 -14.40
C VAL A 137 19.05 -45.23 -13.96
N LYS A 138 19.93 -44.24 -14.10
CA LYS A 138 21.34 -44.36 -13.69
C LYS A 138 21.46 -44.44 -12.16
N PRO A 139 22.44 -45.19 -11.60
CA PRO A 139 22.68 -45.25 -10.16
C PRO A 139 22.85 -43.88 -9.50
N ASN A 140 23.57 -42.96 -10.16
CA ASN A 140 23.76 -41.58 -9.65
C ASN A 140 22.45 -40.81 -9.43
N THR A 141 21.34 -41.22 -10.04
CA THR A 141 20.02 -40.60 -9.85
C THR A 141 19.54 -40.74 -8.39
N GLU A 142 20.01 -41.76 -7.67
CA GLU A 142 19.74 -41.95 -6.24
C GLU A 142 20.16 -40.73 -5.41
N LEU A 143 21.33 -40.15 -5.69
CA LEU A 143 21.81 -38.95 -4.98
C LEU A 143 20.91 -37.73 -5.21
N PHE A 144 20.35 -37.60 -6.41
CA PHE A 144 19.39 -36.54 -6.71
C PHE A 144 18.08 -36.75 -5.96
N PHE A 145 17.61 -38.00 -5.89
CA PHE A 145 16.40 -38.34 -5.16
C PHE A 145 16.56 -38.10 -3.64
N GLN A 146 17.69 -38.47 -3.05
CA GLN A 146 18.02 -38.13 -1.65
C GLN A 146 17.94 -36.62 -1.41
N ASN A 147 18.51 -35.81 -2.31
CA ASN A 147 18.43 -34.35 -2.21
C ASN A 147 17.00 -33.82 -2.41
N PHE A 148 16.17 -34.46 -3.23
CA PHE A 148 14.76 -34.11 -3.37
C PHE A 148 14.00 -34.38 -2.08
N ILE A 149 14.21 -35.54 -1.45
CA ILE A 149 13.60 -35.85 -0.13
C ILE A 149 14.06 -34.85 0.92
N HIS A 150 15.35 -34.50 0.96
CA HIS A 150 15.87 -33.51 1.91
C HIS A 150 15.20 -32.13 1.74
N VAL A 151 15.11 -31.64 0.50
CA VAL A 151 14.40 -30.38 0.20
C VAL A 151 12.92 -30.48 0.57
N TYR A 152 12.30 -31.64 0.33
CA TYR A 152 10.91 -31.88 0.68
C TYR A 152 10.68 -31.86 2.19
N ASN A 153 11.56 -32.49 2.97
CA ASN A 153 11.50 -32.44 4.42
C ASN A 153 11.57 -30.99 4.93
N GLY A 154 12.47 -30.16 4.38
CA GLY A 154 12.51 -28.73 4.71
C GLY A 154 11.26 -27.94 4.28
N GLN A 155 10.53 -28.39 3.26
CA GLN A 155 9.22 -27.81 2.88
C GLN A 155 8.13 -28.22 3.87
N LEU A 156 8.11 -29.50 4.27
CA LEU A 156 7.17 -30.02 5.26
C LEU A 156 7.38 -29.40 6.63
N GLU A 157 8.63 -29.22 7.08
CA GLU A 157 8.93 -28.54 8.36
C GLU A 157 8.41 -27.10 8.38
N LYS A 158 8.54 -26.36 7.27
CA LYS A 158 7.99 -25.00 7.15
C LYS A 158 6.47 -25.01 7.24
N HIS A 159 5.84 -25.94 6.52
CA HIS A 159 4.39 -26.14 6.54
C HIS A 159 3.94 -26.48 7.97
N ASN A 160 4.54 -27.48 8.62
CA ASN A 160 4.21 -27.89 9.98
C ASN A 160 4.34 -26.73 10.98
N LYS A 161 5.40 -25.91 10.90
CA LYS A 161 5.54 -24.69 11.74
C LYS A 161 4.35 -23.74 11.58
N GLU A 162 3.89 -23.52 10.35
CA GLU A 162 2.72 -22.71 10.08
C GLU A 162 1.46 -23.36 10.69
N TYR A 163 1.25 -24.67 10.48
CA TYR A 163 0.06 -25.35 11.00
C TYR A 163 0.01 -25.44 12.53
N ILE A 164 1.15 -25.66 13.17
CA ILE A 164 1.28 -25.62 14.63
C ILE A 164 0.91 -24.21 15.12
N ARG A 165 1.38 -23.15 14.43
CA ARG A 165 1.03 -21.76 14.75
C ARG A 165 -0.48 -21.48 14.62
N PHE A 166 -1.14 -22.08 13.64
CA PHE A 166 -2.60 -21.99 13.46
C PHE A 166 -3.40 -22.99 14.31
N GLY A 167 -2.74 -23.89 15.07
CA GLY A 167 -3.39 -24.90 15.91
C GLY A 167 -4.23 -25.93 15.14
N ILE A 168 -3.90 -26.19 13.87
CA ILE A 168 -4.69 -27.10 13.03
C ILE A 168 -4.16 -28.52 13.17
N LYS A 169 -5.04 -29.44 13.60
CA LYS A 169 -4.72 -30.85 13.87
C LYS A 169 -5.42 -31.84 12.94
N THR A 170 -5.99 -31.37 11.84
CA THR A 170 -6.77 -32.21 10.92
C THR A 170 -5.85 -32.98 9.96
N PRO A 171 -6.07 -34.29 9.76
CA PRO A 171 -5.29 -35.10 8.82
C PRO A 171 -5.56 -34.65 7.39
N ARG A 172 -4.50 -34.43 6.60
CA ARG A 172 -4.58 -33.81 5.28
C ARG A 172 -3.66 -34.48 4.26
N PRO A 173 -4.02 -34.41 2.97
CA PRO A 173 -3.17 -34.91 1.91
C PRO A 173 -1.80 -34.23 1.96
N LEU A 174 -0.73 -34.99 1.73
CA LEU A 174 0.62 -34.41 1.69
C LEU A 174 0.74 -33.38 0.56
N PRO A 175 1.36 -32.21 0.82
CA PRO A 175 1.56 -31.21 -0.22
C PRO A 175 2.55 -31.73 -1.28
N PRO A 176 2.38 -31.38 -2.56
CA PRO A 176 3.33 -31.77 -3.60
C PRO A 176 4.71 -31.15 -3.35
N ILE A 177 5.77 -31.89 -3.68
CA ILE A 177 7.15 -31.39 -3.61
C ILE A 177 7.34 -30.27 -4.64
N LYS A 178 7.85 -29.12 -4.20
CA LYS A 178 8.22 -27.99 -5.06
C LYS A 178 9.70 -28.11 -5.44
N ILE A 179 9.98 -28.65 -6.62
CA ILE A 179 11.36 -28.86 -7.11
C ILE A 179 11.82 -27.64 -7.92
N ASN A 180 12.71 -26.84 -7.33
CA ASN A 180 13.46 -25.82 -8.07
C ASN A 180 14.90 -26.30 -8.34
N PRO A 181 15.30 -26.49 -9.61
CA PRO A 181 16.65 -26.92 -9.96
C PRO A 181 17.76 -26.04 -9.36
N TYR A 182 17.53 -24.73 -9.23
CA TYR A 182 18.50 -23.79 -8.69
C TYR A 182 18.80 -24.06 -7.21
N PHE A 183 17.76 -24.23 -6.39
CA PHE A 183 17.93 -24.53 -4.97
C PHE A 183 18.65 -25.86 -4.74
N ILE A 184 18.39 -26.86 -5.59
CA ILE A 184 19.08 -28.16 -5.49
C ILE A 184 20.58 -28.04 -5.80
N THR A 185 20.95 -27.22 -6.79
CA THR A 185 22.37 -26.96 -7.09
C THR A 185 23.08 -26.14 -6.03
N GLN A 186 22.34 -25.37 -5.23
CA GLN A 186 22.88 -24.51 -4.17
C GLN A 186 22.88 -25.15 -2.78
N LEU A 187 22.29 -26.34 -2.61
CA LEU A 187 22.33 -27.07 -1.34
C LEU A 187 23.79 -27.27 -0.88
N GLN A 188 24.09 -26.84 0.34
CA GLN A 188 25.39 -27.03 0.99
C GLN A 188 25.23 -27.97 2.19
N ARG A 189 26.17 -28.89 2.38
CA ARG A 189 26.19 -29.79 3.56
C ARG A 189 27.01 -29.21 4.71
N ALA A 190 28.06 -28.48 4.37
CA ALA A 190 28.91 -27.70 5.27
C ALA A 190 29.25 -26.37 4.56
N GLU A 191 29.71 -25.36 5.29
CA GLU A 191 30.03 -24.05 4.73
C GLU A 191 30.96 -24.18 3.51
N GLY A 192 30.48 -23.73 2.34
CA GLY A 192 31.23 -23.75 1.08
C GLY A 192 31.26 -25.07 0.33
N VAL A 193 30.71 -26.17 0.87
CA VAL A 193 30.69 -27.49 0.19
C VAL A 193 29.30 -27.82 -0.34
N PHE A 194 29.13 -27.69 -1.65
CA PHE A 194 27.90 -28.05 -2.36
C PHE A 194 27.62 -29.56 -2.30
N SER A 195 26.36 -29.94 -2.05
CA SER A 195 25.94 -31.33 -2.01
C SER A 195 26.07 -32.04 -3.36
N LEU A 196 25.86 -31.32 -4.46
CA LEU A 196 26.04 -31.82 -5.83
C LEU A 196 26.65 -30.72 -6.69
N LYS A 197 27.84 -30.95 -7.23
CA LYS A 197 28.50 -30.03 -8.18
C LYS A 197 27.96 -30.24 -9.60
N VAL A 198 26.71 -29.84 -9.84
CA VAL A 198 25.98 -30.08 -11.09
C VAL A 198 25.25 -28.84 -11.58
N CYS A 199 24.92 -28.79 -12.88
CA CYS A 199 24.14 -27.71 -13.45
C CYS A 199 22.63 -28.00 -13.37
N ALA A 200 21.80 -26.96 -13.42
CA ALA A 200 20.33 -27.06 -13.35
C ALA A 200 19.73 -27.95 -14.45
N ARG A 201 20.37 -28.04 -15.63
CA ARG A 201 19.94 -28.91 -16.73
C ARG A 201 20.03 -30.39 -16.34
N THR A 202 21.10 -30.78 -15.65
CA THR A 202 21.28 -32.15 -15.15
C THR A 202 20.20 -32.53 -14.15
N VAL A 203 19.89 -31.63 -13.20
CA VAL A 203 18.79 -31.83 -12.23
C VAL A 203 17.45 -32.05 -12.94
N ARG A 204 17.14 -31.23 -13.96
CA ARG A 204 15.91 -31.38 -14.76
C ARG A 204 15.85 -32.72 -15.49
N ASN A 205 16.98 -33.20 -16.02
CA ASN A 205 17.04 -34.49 -16.72
C ASN A 205 16.80 -35.66 -15.76
N HIS A 206 17.43 -35.66 -14.59
CA HIS A 206 17.18 -36.69 -13.57
C HIS A 206 15.74 -36.67 -13.06
N ARG A 207 15.15 -35.48 -12.87
CA ARG A 207 13.72 -35.36 -12.52
C ARG A 207 12.82 -35.98 -13.59
N LYS A 208 13.01 -35.64 -14.87
CA LYS A 208 12.25 -36.25 -15.99
C LYS A 208 12.42 -37.76 -16.05
N ARG A 209 13.63 -38.27 -15.78
CA ARG A 209 13.91 -39.72 -15.75
C ARG A 209 13.14 -40.41 -14.62
N LEU A 210 13.02 -39.77 -13.45
CA LEU A 210 12.23 -40.26 -12.32
C LEU A 210 10.71 -40.18 -12.58
N GLU A 211 10.26 -39.17 -13.33
CA GLU A 211 8.87 -39.09 -13.83
C GLU A 211 8.57 -40.25 -14.80
N GLU A 212 9.49 -40.56 -15.73
CA GLU A 212 9.34 -41.69 -16.66
C GLU A 212 9.31 -43.06 -15.97
N ALA A 213 10.07 -43.20 -14.88
CA ALA A 213 10.13 -44.41 -14.04
C ALA A 213 8.93 -44.57 -13.10
N GLY A 214 8.04 -43.57 -13.01
CA GLY A 214 6.88 -43.60 -12.12
C GLY A 214 7.23 -43.38 -10.63
N VAL A 215 8.44 -42.91 -10.32
CA VAL A 215 8.84 -42.51 -8.96
C VAL A 215 8.20 -41.17 -8.60
N LEU A 216 8.16 -40.26 -9.57
CA LEU A 216 7.52 -38.95 -9.47
C LEU A 216 6.26 -38.92 -10.34
N VAL A 217 5.13 -38.52 -9.75
CA VAL A 217 3.80 -38.57 -10.35
C VAL A 217 3.18 -37.16 -10.34
N ASN A 218 2.16 -36.92 -11.18
CA ASN A 218 1.38 -35.67 -11.21
C ASN A 218 2.21 -34.39 -11.36
N SER A 219 3.15 -34.36 -12.31
CA SER A 219 3.99 -33.18 -12.55
C SER A 219 3.18 -32.00 -13.10
N ASN A 220 3.21 -30.87 -12.39
CA ASN A 220 2.55 -29.63 -12.78
C ASN A 220 3.58 -28.53 -13.04
N PHE A 221 3.74 -28.17 -14.32
CA PHE A 221 4.66 -27.13 -14.76
C PHE A 221 3.93 -25.79 -14.96
N ARG A 222 4.27 -24.79 -14.15
CA ARG A 222 3.64 -23.45 -14.17
C ARG A 222 4.56 -22.33 -14.69
N GLY A 223 5.51 -22.66 -15.55
CA GLY A 223 6.45 -21.71 -16.17
C GLY A 223 7.89 -21.84 -15.69
N GLN A 224 8.81 -21.12 -16.35
CA GLN A 224 10.27 -21.31 -16.18
C GLN A 224 10.83 -20.81 -14.83
N ASN A 225 10.22 -19.76 -14.26
CA ASN A 225 10.68 -19.12 -13.03
C ASN A 225 10.06 -19.73 -11.76
N ARG A 226 9.09 -20.66 -11.91
CA ARG A 226 8.41 -21.32 -10.80
C ARG A 226 8.97 -22.73 -10.60
N ALA A 227 8.95 -23.19 -9.35
CA ALA A 227 9.26 -24.58 -9.04
C ALA A 227 8.24 -25.49 -9.72
N VAL A 228 8.67 -26.70 -10.08
CA VAL A 228 7.77 -27.72 -10.61
C VAL A 228 7.20 -28.49 -9.44
N GLU A 229 5.87 -28.51 -9.35
CA GLU A 229 5.13 -29.27 -8.35
C GLU A 229 5.03 -30.71 -8.83
N VAL A 230 5.46 -31.65 -7.98
CA VAL A 230 5.43 -33.09 -8.29
C VAL A 230 5.00 -33.84 -7.04
N GLU A 231 4.43 -35.02 -7.18
CA GLU A 231 4.10 -35.90 -6.06
C GLU A 231 5.04 -37.11 -6.08
N ILE A 232 5.43 -37.62 -4.92
CA ILE A 232 6.18 -38.88 -4.83
C ILE A 232 5.15 -40.01 -4.89
N SER A 233 5.43 -41.05 -5.67
CA SER A 233 4.53 -42.20 -5.77
C SER A 233 4.18 -42.76 -4.39
N PRO A 234 2.91 -43.04 -4.10
CA PRO A 234 2.51 -43.49 -2.79
C PRO A 234 3.10 -44.86 -2.43
N GLU A 235 3.47 -45.67 -3.43
CA GLU A 235 4.15 -46.96 -3.21
C GLU A 235 5.56 -46.81 -2.62
N ILE A 236 6.20 -45.66 -2.82
CA ILE A 236 7.58 -45.40 -2.40
C ILE A 236 7.63 -44.65 -1.07
N LEU A 237 6.66 -43.76 -0.86
CA LEU A 237 6.70 -42.76 0.19
C LEU A 237 6.34 -43.32 1.56
N PHE A 238 7.24 -43.21 2.54
CA PHE A 238 6.93 -43.36 3.97
C PHE A 238 7.14 -42.05 4.70
N VAL A 239 6.19 -41.70 5.56
CA VAL A 239 6.23 -40.43 6.29
C VAL A 239 5.93 -40.68 7.76
N TYR A 240 6.74 -40.09 8.62
CA TYR A 240 6.51 -40.04 10.05
C TYR A 240 5.59 -38.86 10.37
N ASP A 241 4.50 -39.09 11.09
CA ASP A 241 3.62 -38.01 11.55
C ASP A 241 3.98 -37.66 12.99
N ASP A 242 4.47 -36.44 13.21
CA ASP A 242 4.91 -35.95 14.53
C ASP A 242 3.75 -35.89 15.55
N PHE A 243 2.51 -35.74 15.07
CA PHE A 243 1.34 -35.70 15.95
C PHE A 243 0.95 -37.09 16.47
N THR A 244 0.93 -38.10 15.61
CA THR A 244 0.53 -39.47 15.96
C THR A 244 1.69 -40.34 16.42
N GLN A 245 2.94 -39.87 16.21
CA GLN A 245 4.19 -40.58 16.46
C GLN A 245 4.31 -41.92 15.72
N GLN A 246 3.55 -42.10 14.65
CA GLN A 246 3.52 -43.33 13.85
C GLN A 246 4.02 -43.06 12.43
N ILE A 247 4.63 -44.09 11.84
CA ILE A 247 4.96 -44.08 10.42
C ILE A 247 3.69 -44.47 9.65
N THR A 248 3.15 -43.50 8.92
CA THR A 248 2.03 -43.71 8.01
C THR A 248 2.51 -44.40 6.73
N SER A 249 1.91 -45.54 6.42
CA SER A 249 2.04 -46.27 5.16
C SER A 249 0.70 -46.21 4.39
N PRO A 250 0.66 -46.50 3.08
CA PRO A 250 -0.60 -46.47 2.34
C PRO A 250 -1.56 -47.58 2.83
N GLU A 251 -1.01 -48.66 3.40
CA GLU A 251 -1.76 -49.78 4.00
C GLU A 251 -2.26 -49.49 5.42
N ASN A 252 -1.59 -48.61 6.18
CA ASN A 252 -1.95 -48.25 7.57
C ASN A 252 -3.05 -47.18 7.66
N GLN A 253 -3.62 -46.73 6.55
CA GLN A 253 -4.80 -45.86 6.59
C GLN A 253 -6.04 -46.69 6.92
N SER A 254 -6.25 -46.96 8.21
CA SER A 254 -7.56 -47.39 8.69
C SER A 254 -8.56 -46.30 8.33
N LEU A 255 -9.44 -46.63 7.39
CA LEU A 255 -10.61 -45.83 7.05
C LEU A 255 -11.54 -45.90 8.26
N ASN A 256 -11.31 -45.07 9.28
CA ASN A 256 -12.33 -44.80 10.28
C ASN A 256 -13.47 -44.09 9.56
N SER A 257 -14.37 -44.86 8.95
CA SER A 257 -15.66 -44.36 8.50
C SER A 257 -16.36 -43.88 9.76
N SER A 258 -16.28 -42.58 10.03
CA SER A 258 -17.16 -41.94 11.02
C SER A 258 -18.58 -42.38 10.67
N GLU A 259 -19.20 -43.17 11.55
CA GLU A 259 -20.59 -43.57 11.44
C GLU A 259 -21.41 -42.31 11.17
N ARG A 260 -21.97 -42.20 9.96
CA ARG A 260 -22.91 -41.13 9.65
C ARG A 260 -24.15 -41.40 10.50
N LYS A 261 -24.44 -40.49 11.43
CA LYS A 261 -25.78 -40.38 12.00
C LYS A 261 -26.74 -40.04 10.85
N GLU A 262 -27.54 -41.02 10.44
CA GLU A 262 -28.67 -40.76 9.54
C GLU A 262 -29.67 -39.87 10.30
N PHE A 263 -29.87 -38.66 9.80
CA PHE A 263 -30.92 -37.78 10.29
C PHE A 263 -32.24 -38.13 9.58
N PRO A 264 -33.38 -38.17 10.30
CA PRO A 264 -34.67 -38.39 9.66
C PRO A 264 -35.00 -37.22 8.73
N TYR A 265 -35.48 -37.55 7.52
CA TYR A 265 -35.93 -36.61 6.50
C TYR A 265 -37.05 -35.70 7.04
N ASN A 266 -36.78 -34.41 7.24
CA ASN A 266 -37.81 -33.39 7.37
C ASN A 266 -38.14 -32.83 5.98
N ASN A 267 -39.30 -33.22 5.44
CA ASN A 267 -39.91 -32.59 4.28
C ASN A 267 -40.63 -31.30 4.71
N ASP A 268 -39.87 -30.24 4.97
CA ASP A 268 -40.45 -28.90 5.04
C ASP A 268 -40.33 -28.24 3.65
N THR A 269 -41.49 -28.09 3.01
CA THR A 269 -41.66 -27.41 1.72
C THR A 269 -41.29 -25.93 1.83
N THR A 270 -40.08 -25.58 1.43
CA THR A 270 -39.62 -24.18 1.22
C THR A 270 -40.11 -23.65 -0.14
N ARG A 271 -41.43 -23.58 -0.33
CA ARG A 271 -42.02 -22.94 -1.50
C ARG A 271 -42.38 -21.49 -1.14
N SER A 272 -41.41 -20.58 -1.27
CA SER A 272 -41.69 -19.14 -1.27
C SER A 272 -42.28 -18.74 -2.62
N TYR A 273 -43.48 -18.15 -2.56
CA TYR A 273 -44.19 -17.59 -3.70
C TYR A 273 -43.35 -16.48 -4.33
N LYS A 274 -43.05 -16.62 -5.62
CA LYS A 274 -42.57 -15.53 -6.48
C LYS A 274 -43.81 -14.76 -6.94
N GLU A 275 -44.04 -13.57 -6.39
CA GLU A 275 -44.86 -12.53 -7.01
C GLU A 275 -44.78 -11.24 -6.18
N GLU A 276 -44.02 -10.26 -6.69
CA GLU A 276 -44.27 -8.80 -6.66
C GLU A 276 -42.99 -8.06 -7.08
N TYR A 277 -42.68 -8.15 -8.37
CA TYR A 277 -41.97 -7.07 -9.06
C TYR A 277 -43.02 -6.35 -9.89
N LYS A 278 -43.50 -5.21 -9.40
CA LYS A 278 -44.09 -4.18 -10.23
C LYS A 278 -43.17 -2.97 -10.24
N GLU A 279 -42.97 -2.50 -11.46
CA GLU A 279 -42.13 -1.40 -11.90
C GLU A 279 -42.68 -0.07 -11.35
N GLU A 280 -41.82 0.72 -10.71
CA GLU A 280 -41.91 2.18 -10.75
C GLU A 280 -40.62 2.67 -11.43
N ASN A 281 -40.75 3.01 -12.71
CA ASN A 281 -39.79 3.83 -13.43
C ASN A 281 -39.98 5.30 -13.05
N ASP A 282 -38.89 6.05 -13.20
CA ASP A 282 -38.83 7.50 -13.41
C ASP A 282 -38.92 8.42 -12.18
N ALA A 283 -37.77 8.61 -11.53
CA ALA A 283 -37.41 9.90 -10.94
C ALA A 283 -35.94 10.24 -11.26
N VAL A 284 -35.79 10.89 -12.42
CA VAL A 284 -34.80 11.90 -12.81
C VAL A 284 -33.69 12.19 -11.78
N GLN A 285 -32.45 11.92 -12.20
CA GLN A 285 -31.24 12.49 -11.62
C GLN A 285 -31.29 14.03 -11.71
N SER A 286 -31.66 14.71 -10.64
CA SER A 286 -31.38 16.13 -10.47
C SER A 286 -29.97 16.29 -9.90
N PHE A 287 -29.00 16.49 -10.78
CA PHE A 287 -27.76 17.18 -10.42
C PHE A 287 -28.14 18.63 -10.09
N VAL A 288 -28.19 18.95 -8.81
CA VAL A 288 -28.15 20.33 -8.32
C VAL A 288 -27.01 20.39 -7.31
N ASP A 289 -25.97 21.11 -7.71
CA ASP A 289 -24.83 21.50 -6.91
C ASP A 289 -25.30 22.08 -5.57
N LYS A 290 -25.03 21.34 -4.49
CA LYS A 290 -24.97 21.90 -3.14
C LYS A 290 -23.51 21.95 -2.75
N GLU A 291 -22.89 23.07 -3.10
CA GLU A 291 -21.63 23.52 -2.53
C GLU A 291 -21.77 23.56 -1.00
N SER A 292 -21.17 22.57 -0.34
CA SER A 292 -20.94 22.60 1.09
C SER A 292 -19.89 23.67 1.39
N GLN A 293 -20.32 24.75 2.04
CA GLN A 293 -19.48 25.82 2.55
C GLN A 293 -18.40 25.26 3.47
N ALA A 294 -17.15 25.28 2.99
CA ALA A 294 -15.98 25.10 3.83
C ALA A 294 -15.84 26.33 4.75
N THR A 295 -16.03 26.14 6.05
CA THR A 295 -15.66 27.13 7.07
C THR A 295 -14.13 27.25 7.15
N THR A 296 -13.57 28.12 6.31
CA THR A 296 -12.22 28.67 6.50
C THR A 296 -12.33 30.01 7.22
N SER A 297 -11.93 30.02 8.49
CA SER A 297 -11.72 31.22 9.28
C SER A 297 -10.53 32.02 8.72
N SER A 298 -10.82 33.01 7.88
CA SER A 298 -9.91 34.10 7.55
C SER A 298 -10.71 35.41 7.55
N HIS A 299 -10.85 36.00 8.74
CA HIS A 299 -11.34 37.36 8.88
C HIS A 299 -10.30 38.35 8.35
N TYR A 300 -10.49 38.82 7.13
CA TYR A 300 -10.23 40.22 6.75
C TYR A 300 -11.26 40.63 5.71
N LYS A 301 -12.27 41.39 6.15
CA LYS A 301 -13.20 42.09 5.28
C LYS A 301 -12.42 43.19 4.56
N ASN A 302 -12.18 43.01 3.26
CA ASN A 302 -11.89 44.11 2.35
C ASN A 302 -13.20 44.86 2.10
N ASN A 303 -13.42 45.94 2.84
CA ASN A 303 -14.42 46.93 2.48
C ASN A 303 -13.94 47.64 1.21
N PHE A 304 -14.60 47.35 0.09
CA PHE A 304 -14.52 48.12 -1.14
C PHE A 304 -15.01 49.56 -0.85
N TYR A 305 -14.10 50.51 -0.75
CA TYR A 305 -14.45 51.92 -0.91
C TYR A 305 -14.66 52.20 -2.39
N LYS A 306 -15.86 52.65 -2.75
CA LYS A 306 -16.16 53.29 -4.03
C LYS A 306 -15.19 54.45 -4.23
N SER A 307 -14.38 54.37 -5.27
CA SER A 307 -13.61 55.50 -5.78
C SER A 307 -14.58 56.55 -6.32
N THR A 308 -14.83 57.61 -5.57
CA THR A 308 -15.36 58.86 -6.14
C THR A 308 -14.20 59.58 -6.81
N ARG A 309 -14.08 59.39 -8.13
CA ARG A 309 -13.42 60.34 -9.03
C ARG A 309 -14.12 61.70 -8.85
N SER A 310 -13.44 62.67 -8.24
CA SER A 310 -13.83 64.07 -8.36
C SER A 310 -13.65 64.48 -9.83
N LYS A 311 -14.75 64.93 -10.44
CA LYS A 311 -14.72 65.62 -11.73
C LYS A 311 -13.97 66.92 -11.55
N LEU A 312 -12.90 67.11 -12.33
CA LEU A 312 -12.38 68.44 -12.66
C LEU A 312 -13.55 69.28 -13.20
N GLN A 313 -13.84 70.39 -12.54
CA GLN A 313 -14.62 71.47 -13.11
C GLN A 313 -13.65 72.60 -13.46
N ASN A 314 -13.77 73.07 -14.69
CA ASN A 314 -12.95 74.10 -15.31
C ASN A 314 -13.07 75.43 -14.57
N SER A 315 -11.95 76.14 -14.39
CA SER A 315 -11.91 77.56 -14.04
C SER A 315 -12.58 78.45 -15.10
N PRO A 316 -12.91 79.70 -14.73
CA PRO A 316 -12.55 80.82 -15.59
C PRO A 316 -11.58 81.80 -14.89
N GLU A 317 -10.58 82.19 -15.67
CA GLU A 317 -9.84 83.46 -15.76
C GLU A 317 -9.67 84.40 -14.55
N GLY A 318 -8.39 84.72 -14.29
CA GLY A 318 -7.97 86.09 -13.95
C GLY A 318 -7.09 86.23 -12.69
N ALA A 319 -5.88 86.80 -12.88
CA ALA A 319 -4.93 87.34 -11.89
C ALA A 319 -3.71 86.47 -11.51
N PRO A 320 -2.53 87.11 -11.25
CA PRO A 320 -1.24 86.65 -11.76
C PRO A 320 -0.41 85.82 -10.78
N SER A 321 0.53 85.08 -11.38
CA SER A 321 1.65 84.29 -10.83
C SER A 321 1.94 84.35 -9.32
N GLU A 322 1.79 83.20 -8.65
CA GLU A 322 2.68 82.79 -7.56
C GLU A 322 2.84 81.26 -7.52
N ASN A 323 4.06 80.80 -7.80
CA ASN A 323 4.64 79.49 -7.48
C ASN A 323 3.88 78.21 -7.88
N LEU A 324 4.25 77.65 -9.04
CA LEU A 324 4.00 76.25 -9.41
C LEU A 324 4.53 75.31 -8.31
N LYS A 325 3.65 74.79 -7.46
CA LYS A 325 3.96 73.78 -6.45
C LYS A 325 4.53 72.54 -7.15
N LYS A 326 5.83 72.27 -6.96
CA LYS A 326 6.49 71.03 -7.39
C LYS A 326 5.67 69.82 -6.90
N PRO A 327 5.58 68.71 -7.67
CA PRO A 327 4.93 67.50 -7.17
C PRO A 327 5.63 67.05 -5.88
N LYS A 328 4.89 67.00 -4.77
CA LYS A 328 5.42 66.64 -3.45
C LYS A 328 6.11 65.27 -3.54
N THR A 329 7.36 65.21 -3.13
CA THR A 329 8.09 63.94 -3.09
C THR A 329 7.49 63.02 -2.01
N LEU A 330 7.75 61.70 -2.08
CA LEU A 330 7.27 60.75 -1.06
C LEU A 330 7.67 61.19 0.35
N SER A 331 8.90 61.68 0.50
CA SER A 331 9.44 62.17 1.75
C SER A 331 8.69 63.41 2.24
N ASP A 332 8.28 64.33 1.37
CA ASP A 332 7.46 65.51 1.74
C ASP A 332 6.08 65.10 2.25
N ASN A 333 5.42 64.14 1.58
CA ASN A 333 4.11 63.63 2.01
C ASN A 333 4.19 62.93 3.38
N LEU A 334 5.30 62.26 3.69
CA LEU A 334 5.54 61.63 4.97
C LEU A 334 5.86 62.69 6.05
N ARG A 335 6.66 63.72 5.74
CA ARG A 335 6.95 64.84 6.67
C ARG A 335 5.68 65.55 7.11
N GLU A 336 4.73 65.75 6.21
CA GLU A 336 3.43 66.38 6.53
C GLU A 336 2.58 65.58 7.53
N GLN A 337 2.87 64.28 7.73
CA GLN A 337 2.18 63.46 8.72
C GLN A 337 2.75 63.58 10.13
N ILE A 338 3.91 64.24 10.29
CA ILE A 338 4.57 64.48 11.55
C ILE A 338 3.87 65.64 12.24
N LEU A 339 3.26 65.35 13.40
CA LEU A 339 2.56 66.34 14.22
C LEU A 339 3.41 66.81 15.39
N HIS A 340 3.09 67.97 15.95
CA HIS A 340 3.70 68.38 17.21
C HIS A 340 3.23 67.44 18.36
N PRO A 341 4.09 67.05 19.33
CA PRO A 341 3.71 66.08 20.38
C PRO A 341 2.47 66.46 21.20
N GLN A 342 2.24 67.76 21.41
CA GLN A 342 1.03 68.26 22.10
C GLN A 342 -0.24 67.99 21.27
N GLU A 343 -0.22 68.35 19.99
CA GLU A 343 -1.35 68.17 19.07
C GLU A 343 -1.68 66.68 18.89
N LEU A 344 -0.64 65.84 18.76
CA LEU A 344 -0.82 64.40 18.68
C LEU A 344 -1.47 63.82 19.94
N ALA A 345 -1.07 64.27 21.13
CA ALA A 345 -1.64 63.81 22.39
C ALA A 345 -3.12 64.23 22.54
N GLU A 346 -3.49 65.42 22.07
CA GLU A 346 -4.88 65.89 22.03
C GLU A 346 -5.73 65.04 21.08
N GLN A 347 -5.25 64.82 19.85
CA GLN A 347 -5.94 63.96 18.87
C GLN A 347 -6.08 62.50 19.33
N LEU A 348 -5.06 61.95 20.02
CA LEU A 348 -5.12 60.61 20.62
C LEU A 348 -6.15 60.52 21.76
N THR A 349 -6.31 61.60 22.53
CA THR A 349 -7.30 61.67 23.62
C THR A 349 -8.73 61.82 23.08
N ASN A 350 -8.88 62.49 21.94
CA ASN A 350 -10.15 62.63 21.23
C ASN A 350 -10.58 61.37 20.46
N ASN A 351 -9.83 60.26 20.60
CA ASN A 351 -10.09 58.97 19.94
C ASN A 351 -10.06 59.02 18.40
N GLU A 352 -9.36 60.00 17.80
CA GLU A 352 -9.27 60.16 16.34
C GLU A 352 -8.55 58.97 15.67
N TYR A 353 -7.70 58.25 16.44
CA TYR A 353 -6.85 57.17 15.96
C TYR A 353 -7.32 55.75 16.37
N ASP A 354 -8.53 55.59 16.91
CA ASP A 354 -9.08 54.29 17.34
C ASP A 354 -9.16 53.23 16.22
N ASN A 355 -9.24 53.68 14.97
CA ASN A 355 -9.25 52.81 13.80
C ASN A 355 -8.03 53.02 12.90
N HIS A 356 -6.96 53.65 13.41
CA HIS A 356 -5.77 53.99 12.64
C HIS A 356 -5.18 52.78 11.91
N ILE A 357 -4.92 52.91 10.62
CA ILE A 357 -4.22 51.89 9.84
C ILE A 357 -2.76 52.33 9.78
N PRO A 358 -1.81 51.53 10.32
CA PRO A 358 -0.40 51.91 10.32
C PRO A 358 0.11 52.03 8.89
N ILE A 359 1.07 52.93 8.68
CA ILE A 359 1.68 53.19 7.36
C ILE A 359 2.23 51.87 6.78
N ASP A 360 1.98 51.56 5.50
CA ASP A 360 2.47 50.30 4.92
C ASP A 360 4.00 50.18 5.07
N ILE A 361 4.47 49.03 5.57
CA ILE A 361 5.89 48.71 5.77
C ILE A 361 6.66 48.90 4.46
N ARG A 362 6.02 48.63 3.31
CA ARG A 362 6.64 48.83 1.99
C ARG A 362 6.95 50.30 1.71
N ILE A 363 6.10 51.22 2.15
CA ILE A 363 6.31 52.67 1.99
C ILE A 363 7.46 53.12 2.90
N LEU A 364 7.45 52.67 4.16
CA LEU A 364 8.54 52.92 5.11
C LEU A 364 9.88 52.34 4.63
N SER A 365 9.86 51.19 3.96
CA SER A 365 11.03 50.55 3.37
C SER A 365 11.58 51.33 2.17
N LYS A 366 10.71 51.83 1.29
CA LYS A 366 11.10 52.70 0.18
C LYS A 366 11.77 53.98 0.68
N GLU A 367 11.20 54.61 1.72
CA GLU A 367 11.78 55.80 2.34
C GLU A 367 13.09 55.51 3.07
N ALA A 368 13.21 54.35 3.72
CA ALA A 368 14.44 53.93 4.39
C ALA A 368 15.62 53.72 3.43
N MET A 369 15.35 53.20 2.22
CA MET A 369 16.38 52.84 1.24
C MET A 369 16.69 53.95 0.23
N TYR A 370 15.69 54.72 -0.19
CA TYR A 370 15.80 55.69 -1.29
C TYR A 370 15.31 57.10 -0.94
N GLY A 371 14.79 57.30 0.26
CA GLY A 371 14.14 58.55 0.66
C GLY A 371 15.08 59.62 1.20
N THR A 372 14.68 60.88 1.06
CA THR A 372 15.47 62.06 1.42
C THR A 372 15.17 62.60 2.83
N MET A 373 14.29 61.94 3.60
CA MET A 373 13.99 62.32 4.98
C MET A 373 15.23 62.15 5.88
N PRO A 374 15.58 63.06 6.79
CA PRO A 374 16.61 62.83 7.79
C PRO A 374 16.20 61.72 8.77
N ASN A 375 17.18 61.10 9.43
CA ASN A 375 16.94 59.99 10.37
C ASN A 375 16.06 60.41 11.57
N GLU A 376 16.14 61.67 12.00
CA GLU A 376 15.36 62.21 13.12
C GLU A 376 13.87 62.30 12.81
N GLU A 377 13.52 62.87 11.65
CA GLU A 377 12.13 62.96 11.19
C GLU A 377 11.56 61.57 10.90
N TYR A 378 12.36 60.68 10.30
CA TYR A 378 11.93 59.29 10.07
C TYR A 378 11.64 58.55 11.38
N ARG A 379 12.49 58.74 12.39
CA ARG A 379 12.28 58.22 13.74
C ARG A 379 11.01 58.79 14.37
N GLN A 380 10.82 60.11 14.30
CA GLN A 380 9.64 60.77 14.85
C GLN A 380 8.36 60.24 14.20
N LEU A 381 8.34 60.15 12.87
CA LEU A 381 7.21 59.60 12.11
C LEU A 381 6.86 58.17 12.54
N VAL A 382 7.87 57.30 12.64
CA VAL A 382 7.68 55.91 13.06
C VAL A 382 7.14 55.82 14.48
N ILE A 383 7.69 56.60 15.41
CA ILE A 383 7.22 56.63 16.81
C ILE A 383 5.76 57.09 16.84
N GLN A 384 5.42 58.18 16.15
CA GLN A 384 4.04 58.67 16.10
C GLN A 384 3.09 57.63 15.49
N ASP A 385 3.48 56.94 14.43
CA ASP A 385 2.67 55.88 13.82
C ASP A 385 2.42 54.70 14.78
N LEU A 386 3.41 54.31 15.59
CA LEU A 386 3.25 53.29 16.63
C LEU A 386 2.29 53.74 17.74
N PHE A 387 2.36 55.01 18.16
CA PHE A 387 1.42 55.58 19.13
C PHE A 387 0.00 55.63 18.57
N LYS A 388 -0.18 56.10 17.33
CA LYS A 388 -1.47 56.07 16.61
C LYS A 388 -2.03 54.65 16.50
N GLN A 389 -1.19 53.66 16.19
CA GLN A 389 -1.62 52.26 16.17
C GLN A 389 -2.01 51.74 17.57
N SER A 390 -1.30 52.17 18.61
CA SER A 390 -1.53 51.73 19.98
C SER A 390 -2.86 52.23 20.56
N ALA A 391 -3.40 53.36 20.06
CA ALA A 391 -4.65 53.96 20.51
C ALA A 391 -5.81 52.95 20.59
N LYS A 392 -5.82 51.97 19.68
CA LYS A 392 -6.78 50.84 19.64
C LYS A 392 -6.92 50.05 20.94
N MET A 393 -5.89 50.03 21.78
CA MET A 393 -5.94 49.36 23.09
C MET A 393 -6.84 50.11 24.08
N TRP A 394 -6.97 51.43 23.91
CA TRP A 394 -7.70 52.32 24.79
C TRP A 394 -9.07 52.76 24.27
N ARG A 395 -9.59 52.17 23.19
CA ARG A 395 -10.91 52.50 22.58
C ARG A 395 -12.08 52.65 23.55
N ASN A 396 -12.06 51.91 24.67
CA ASN A 396 -13.11 51.93 25.70
C ASN A 396 -12.70 52.71 26.96
N SER A 397 -11.67 53.54 26.87
CA SER A 397 -11.10 54.33 27.97
C SER A 397 -10.70 55.71 27.45
N THR A 398 -10.64 56.69 28.34
CA THR A 398 -10.26 58.07 27.97
C THR A 398 -9.00 58.46 28.74
N PRO A 399 -7.80 58.10 28.26
CA PRO A 399 -6.55 58.54 28.88
C PRO A 399 -6.40 60.06 28.85
N TYR A 400 -5.75 60.64 29.86
CA TYR A 400 -5.48 62.08 29.90
C TYR A 400 -4.43 62.50 28.86
N VAL A 401 -4.57 63.69 28.28
CA VAL A 401 -3.62 64.30 27.34
C VAL A 401 -2.18 64.27 27.89
N GLY A 402 -2.01 64.59 29.18
CA GLY A 402 -0.70 64.56 29.83
C GLY A 402 -0.04 63.18 29.85
N SER A 403 -0.81 62.09 29.95
CA SER A 403 -0.27 60.73 29.93
C SER A 403 0.26 60.35 28.55
N TRP A 404 -0.47 60.69 27.49
CA TRP A 404 0.00 60.50 26.11
C TRP A 404 1.24 61.34 25.80
N LYS A 405 1.24 62.63 26.18
CA LYS A 405 2.38 63.52 25.97
C LYS A 405 3.64 63.02 26.65
N ASN A 406 3.53 62.60 27.91
CA ASN A 406 4.66 62.05 28.67
C ASN A 406 5.21 60.78 27.99
N ALA A 407 4.33 59.87 27.54
CA ALA A 407 4.75 58.66 26.83
C ALA A 407 5.47 58.98 25.51
N ILE A 408 4.92 59.90 24.71
CA ILE A 408 5.48 60.31 23.42
C ILE A 408 6.85 60.96 23.61
N ASN A 409 6.97 61.92 24.52
CA ASN A 409 8.23 62.61 24.80
C ASN A 409 9.30 61.63 25.31
N HIS A 410 8.93 60.77 26.26
CA HIS A 410 9.84 59.74 26.78
C HIS A 410 10.35 58.81 25.67
N TRP A 411 9.49 58.43 24.72
CA TRP A 411 9.89 57.62 23.58
C TRP A 411 10.75 58.37 22.57
N LEU A 412 10.47 59.64 22.29
CA LEU A 412 11.29 60.48 21.40
C LEU A 412 12.71 60.69 21.97
N GLU A 413 12.87 60.74 23.29
CA GLU A 413 14.16 60.93 23.97
C GLU A 413 15.02 59.65 24.08
N LEU A 414 14.39 58.48 24.18
CA LEU A 414 15.08 57.22 24.50
C LEU A 414 15.02 56.16 23.39
N ARG A 415 13.96 56.12 22.57
CA ARG A 415 13.80 55.07 21.57
C ARG A 415 14.54 55.40 20.28
N PHE A 416 15.10 54.35 19.68
CA PHE A 416 15.88 54.42 18.45
C PHE A 416 17.05 55.42 18.53
N MET A 417 17.65 55.55 19.72
CA MET A 417 18.87 56.34 19.97
C MET A 417 20.03 55.41 20.32
N SER A 418 21.21 55.66 19.75
CA SER A 418 22.44 54.97 20.15
C SER A 418 23.13 55.76 21.28
N ASN A 419 23.59 55.05 22.30
CA ASN A 419 24.47 55.61 23.31
C ASN A 419 25.90 55.54 22.77
N ILE A 420 26.39 56.63 22.18
CA ILE A 420 27.80 56.74 21.80
C ILE A 420 28.55 57.33 23.00
N THR A 421 29.77 56.83 23.23
CA THR A 421 30.71 57.29 24.26
C THR A 421 30.86 58.82 24.16
N ASN A 422 30.51 59.53 25.24
CA ASN A 422 30.46 61.01 25.37
C ASN A 422 29.11 61.70 25.06
N SER A 423 28.05 61.31 25.76
CA SER A 423 26.84 62.13 26.02
C SER A 423 25.95 62.50 24.82
N GLU A 424 26.40 62.37 23.58
CA GLU A 424 25.61 62.65 22.39
C GLU A 424 24.80 61.42 21.96
N LYS A 425 23.48 61.53 22.04
CA LYS A 425 22.56 60.51 21.55
C LYS A 425 22.34 60.71 20.06
N VAL A 426 22.78 59.75 19.24
CA VAL A 426 22.59 59.79 17.78
C VAL A 426 21.41 58.89 17.37
N PRO A 427 20.51 59.34 16.48
CA PRO A 427 19.42 58.50 15.95
C PRO A 427 19.95 57.29 15.19
N TRP A 428 19.30 56.13 15.38
CA TRP A 428 19.61 54.92 14.61
C TRP A 428 19.40 55.12 13.11
N HIS A 429 20.11 54.32 12.31
CA HIS A 429 19.91 54.28 10.88
C HIS A 429 18.50 53.78 10.53
N LYS A 430 17.90 54.31 9.45
CA LYS A 430 16.50 54.02 9.05
C LYS A 430 16.22 52.52 8.88
N SER A 431 17.17 51.76 8.34
CA SER A 431 17.04 50.31 8.15
C SER A 431 16.89 49.55 9.47
N THR A 432 17.67 49.90 10.48
CA THR A 432 17.59 49.29 11.83
C THR A 432 16.26 49.64 12.51
N ILE A 433 15.77 50.87 12.30
CA ILE A 433 14.45 51.29 12.78
C ILE A 433 13.37 50.42 12.11
N LEU A 434 13.41 50.26 10.78
CA LEU A 434 12.44 49.47 10.01
C LEU A 434 12.33 48.03 10.50
N GLU A 435 13.44 47.35 10.79
CA GLU A 435 13.45 46.00 11.34
C GLU A 435 12.68 45.94 12.67
N LYS A 436 12.93 46.89 13.57
CA LYS A 436 12.24 46.98 14.87
C LYS A 436 10.78 47.40 14.76
N VAL A 437 10.39 48.16 13.74
CA VAL A 437 8.98 48.49 13.50
C VAL A 437 8.13 47.25 13.32
N THR A 438 8.62 46.26 12.56
CA THR A 438 7.86 45.02 12.35
C THR A 438 7.60 44.27 13.64
N GLU A 439 8.62 44.17 14.50
CA GLU A 439 8.53 43.62 15.84
C GLU A 439 7.52 44.41 16.70
N TYR A 440 7.63 45.73 16.75
CA TYR A 440 6.81 46.57 17.63
C TYR A 440 5.34 46.56 17.22
N ARG A 441 5.06 46.59 15.92
CA ARG A 441 3.69 46.47 15.39
C ARG A 441 3.05 45.14 15.76
N TRP A 442 3.80 44.04 15.66
CA TRP A 442 3.32 42.73 16.09
C TRP A 442 3.07 42.70 17.59
N ARG A 443 3.98 43.25 18.40
CA ARG A 443 3.87 43.31 19.86
C ARG A 443 2.63 44.09 20.31
N LEU A 444 2.38 45.25 19.72
CA LEU A 444 1.19 46.07 19.98
C LEU A 444 -0.10 45.34 19.61
N GLU A 445 -0.16 44.70 18.44
CA GLU A 445 -1.34 43.96 18.01
C GLU A 445 -1.59 42.71 18.87
N ASN A 446 -0.53 42.01 19.26
CA ASN A 446 -0.62 40.87 20.17
C ASN A 446 -1.10 41.30 21.57
N ALA A 447 -0.59 42.42 22.09
CA ALA A 447 -1.05 43.01 23.34
C ALA A 447 -2.54 43.41 23.27
N ARG A 448 -2.95 44.10 22.20
CA ARG A 448 -4.35 44.44 21.94
C ARG A 448 -5.25 43.20 21.97
N ARG A 449 -4.86 42.14 21.27
CA ARG A 449 -5.60 40.86 21.26
C ARG A 449 -5.66 40.21 22.63
N TRP A 450 -4.61 40.34 23.44
CA TRP A 450 -4.58 39.82 24.80
C TRP A 450 -5.55 40.57 25.72
N PHE A 451 -5.57 41.91 25.68
CA PHE A 451 -6.52 42.72 26.45
C PHE A 451 -7.98 42.53 26.03
N LEU A 452 -8.24 42.13 24.78
CA LEU A 452 -9.59 41.87 24.28
C LEU A 452 -10.14 40.49 24.63
N LYS A 453 -9.34 39.56 25.18
CA LYS A 453 -9.83 38.23 25.53
C LYS A 453 -10.83 38.33 26.68
N SER A 454 -11.99 37.69 26.53
CA SER A 454 -13.09 37.74 27.51
C SER A 454 -12.73 37.23 28.90
N ASN A 455 -11.69 36.40 29.03
CA ASN A 455 -11.18 35.88 30.29
C ASN A 455 -10.17 36.81 30.99
N VAL A 456 -9.72 37.90 30.35
CA VAL A 456 -8.79 38.86 30.93
C VAL A 456 -9.58 40.07 31.43
N LYS A 457 -9.70 40.23 32.76
CA LYS A 457 -10.38 41.37 33.40
C LYS A 457 -9.47 42.59 33.62
N VAL A 458 -8.20 42.51 33.19
CA VAL A 458 -7.19 43.56 33.39
C VAL A 458 -7.35 44.61 32.30
N LYS A 459 -7.59 45.87 32.68
CA LYS A 459 -7.60 47.01 31.76
C LYS A 459 -6.16 47.41 31.40
N PRO A 460 -5.91 47.95 30.19
CA PRO A 460 -4.60 48.49 29.87
C PRO A 460 -4.26 49.63 30.83
N LEU A 461 -2.98 49.72 31.21
CA LEU A 461 -2.45 50.85 31.98
C LEU A 461 -2.60 52.16 31.21
N TYR A 462 -2.48 53.30 31.89
CA TYR A 462 -2.39 54.57 31.19
C TYR A 462 -1.17 54.59 30.26
N PRO A 463 -1.23 55.28 29.10
CA PRO A 463 -0.16 55.29 28.11
C PRO A 463 1.24 55.55 28.67
N SER A 464 1.38 56.53 29.59
CA SER A 464 2.66 56.83 30.27
C SER A 464 3.23 55.62 31.01
N ASP A 465 2.39 54.88 31.74
CA ASP A 465 2.81 53.71 32.52
C ASP A 465 3.00 52.49 31.64
N TYR A 466 2.16 52.30 30.61
CA TYR A 466 2.26 51.15 29.72
C TYR A 466 3.55 51.20 28.88
N PHE A 467 3.95 52.38 28.44
CA PHE A 467 5.12 52.60 27.60
C PHE A 467 6.41 52.89 28.37
N ASP A 468 6.38 52.78 29.69
CA ASP A 468 7.55 52.88 30.56
C ASP A 468 8.61 51.81 30.22
N THR A 469 9.84 52.26 30.00
CA THR A 469 10.98 51.41 29.62
C THR A 469 11.47 50.51 30.75
N GLN A 470 11.09 50.79 32.00
CA GLN A 470 11.52 50.04 33.18
C GLN A 470 10.66 48.80 33.46
N ARG A 471 9.42 48.76 32.96
CA ARG A 471 8.43 47.70 33.24
C ARG A 471 8.64 46.44 32.40
N LYS A 472 9.60 45.62 32.81
CA LYS A 472 10.00 44.39 32.09
C LYS A 472 9.34 43.12 32.60
N THR A 473 8.60 43.17 33.71
CA THR A 473 8.05 41.95 34.33
C THR A 473 6.59 41.70 33.93
N SER A 474 6.14 40.44 34.07
CA SER A 474 4.78 40.04 33.73
C SER A 474 3.71 40.67 34.64
N ARG A 475 4.07 41.07 35.86
CA ARG A 475 3.14 41.63 36.85
C ARG A 475 2.83 43.10 36.58
N GLU A 476 3.77 43.80 35.94
CA GLU A 476 3.68 45.24 35.66
C GLU A 476 2.89 45.55 34.38
N VAL A 477 2.60 44.54 33.54
CA VAL A 477 1.78 44.64 32.32
C VAL A 477 2.22 45.80 31.39
N GLY A 478 3.55 45.99 31.26
CA GLY A 478 4.15 47.01 30.40
C GLY A 478 4.46 46.51 28.98
N PHE A 479 4.67 47.45 28.06
CA PHE A 479 5.05 47.15 26.67
C PHE A 479 6.35 46.37 26.57
N GLU A 480 7.35 46.64 27.43
CA GLU A 480 8.65 45.95 27.37
C GLU A 480 8.54 44.45 27.62
N PHE A 481 7.65 44.02 28.51
CA PHE A 481 7.41 42.59 28.76
C PHE A 481 6.97 41.82 27.50
N THR A 482 6.30 42.48 26.56
CA THR A 482 5.81 41.85 25.32
C THR A 482 6.93 41.35 24.39
N GLU A 483 8.18 41.78 24.62
CA GLU A 483 9.36 41.24 23.91
C GLU A 483 9.51 39.73 24.10
N LYS A 484 9.17 39.22 25.30
CA LYS A 484 9.17 37.78 25.58
C LYS A 484 8.24 37.03 24.64
N ASN A 485 7.03 37.55 24.44
CA ASN A 485 6.04 36.95 23.54
C ASN A 485 6.52 36.93 22.09
N TRP A 486 7.26 37.96 21.66
CA TRP A 486 7.86 38.00 20.34
C TRP A 486 8.94 36.92 20.15
N LYS A 487 9.82 36.75 21.14
CA LYS A 487 10.84 35.68 21.12
C LYS A 487 10.19 34.29 21.04
N ASP A 488 9.10 34.07 21.75
CA ASP A 488 8.35 32.81 21.68
C ASP A 488 7.65 32.63 20.32
N HIS A 489 7.13 33.71 19.74
CA HIS A 489 6.59 33.69 18.38
C HIS A 489 7.64 33.31 17.33
N LEU A 490 8.86 33.86 17.42
CA LEU A 490 9.96 33.49 16.52
C LEU A 490 10.31 32.00 16.63
N LYS A 491 10.40 31.46 17.86
CA LYS A 491 10.62 30.03 18.09
C LYS A 491 9.51 29.17 17.50
N TYR A 492 8.25 29.59 17.65
CA TYR A 492 7.11 28.90 17.07
C TYR A 492 7.15 28.90 15.54
N THR A 493 7.41 30.07 14.94
CA THR A 493 7.48 30.24 13.49
C THR A 493 8.60 29.39 12.88
N ALA A 494 9.74 29.26 13.55
CA ALA A 494 10.82 28.37 13.14
C ALA A 494 10.42 26.87 13.16
N LYS A 495 9.56 26.45 14.10
CA LYS A 495 9.08 25.05 14.23
C LYS A 495 7.87 24.70 13.34
N LEU A 496 7.18 25.69 12.78
CA LEU A 496 6.02 25.47 11.90
C LEU A 496 6.28 24.50 10.72
N PRO A 497 7.36 24.61 9.93
CA PRO A 497 7.58 23.71 8.80
C PRO A 497 7.76 22.25 9.25
N GLU A 498 8.50 22.01 10.32
CA GLU A 498 8.72 20.69 10.90
C GLU A 498 7.40 20.09 11.39
N ASN A 499 6.62 20.86 12.15
CA ASN A 499 5.30 20.43 12.63
C ASN A 499 4.35 20.10 11.47
N LYS A 500 4.39 20.86 10.38
CA LYS A 500 3.60 20.56 9.17
C LYS A 500 4.06 19.25 8.51
N ARG A 501 5.37 19.00 8.43
CA ARG A 501 5.93 17.74 7.90
C ARG A 501 5.52 16.55 8.75
N ASN A 502 5.66 16.63 10.07
CA ASN A 502 5.31 15.55 10.98
C ASN A 502 3.82 15.20 10.93
N LYS A 503 2.96 16.23 10.81
CA LYS A 503 1.52 16.01 10.61
C LYS A 503 1.19 15.31 9.28
N LYS A 504 1.91 15.62 8.20
CA LYS A 504 1.73 14.95 6.90
C LYS A 504 2.16 13.48 6.98
N LEU A 505 3.35 13.21 7.52
CA LEU A 505 3.86 11.85 7.69
C LEU A 505 2.92 10.98 8.52
N ALA A 506 2.45 11.49 9.66
CA ALA A 506 1.51 10.77 10.52
C ALA A 506 0.16 10.47 9.81
N ALA A 507 -0.29 11.36 8.92
CA ALA A 507 -1.50 11.15 8.13
C ALA A 507 -1.29 10.08 7.04
N GLU A 508 -0.13 10.05 6.40
CA GLU A 508 0.24 9.04 5.41
C GLU A 508 0.36 7.65 6.04
N GLU A 509 1.06 7.54 7.17
CA GLU A 509 1.18 6.29 7.94
C GLU A 509 -0.18 5.77 8.40
N ARG A 510 -1.09 6.66 8.84
CA ARG A 510 -2.46 6.29 9.19
C ARG A 510 -3.21 5.74 7.98
N LYS A 511 -3.08 6.37 6.81
CA LYS A 511 -3.73 5.93 5.57
C LYS A 511 -3.21 4.56 5.12
N GLN A 512 -1.90 4.33 5.20
CA GLN A 512 -1.28 3.04 4.88
C GLN A 512 -1.81 1.94 5.82
N ARG A 513 -1.77 2.16 7.14
CA ARG A 513 -2.31 1.21 8.13
C ARG A 513 -3.78 0.85 7.86
N LEU A 514 -4.63 1.83 7.56
CA LEU A 514 -6.03 1.58 7.22
C LEU A 514 -6.18 0.78 5.92
N ASN A 515 -5.37 1.06 4.91
CA ASN A 515 -5.41 0.33 3.64
C ASN A 515 -4.98 -1.12 3.81
N ASP A 516 -3.91 -1.37 4.56
CA ASP A 516 -3.38 -2.71 4.80
C ASP A 516 -4.33 -3.54 5.67
N SER A 517 -4.89 -2.95 6.72
CA SER A 517 -5.97 -3.57 7.49
C SER A 517 -7.16 -3.98 6.61
N LYS A 518 -7.63 -3.09 5.71
CA LYS A 518 -8.70 -3.42 4.76
C LYS A 518 -8.32 -4.50 3.74
N LYS A 519 -7.04 -4.61 3.36
CA LYS A 519 -6.58 -5.71 2.48
C LYS A 519 -6.64 -7.03 3.24
N LEU A 520 -6.13 -7.05 4.47
CA LEU A 520 -6.17 -8.24 5.33
C LEU A 520 -7.61 -8.73 5.52
N GLU A 521 -8.53 -7.85 5.92
CA GLU A 521 -9.95 -8.21 6.09
C GLU A 521 -10.58 -8.78 4.82
N ARG A 522 -10.28 -8.19 3.65
CA ARG A 522 -10.77 -8.71 2.37
C ARG A 522 -10.27 -10.11 2.06
N VAL A 523 -9.03 -10.43 2.43
CA VAL A 523 -8.45 -11.76 2.17
C VAL A 523 -8.99 -12.77 3.17
N ILE A 524 -9.08 -12.41 4.46
CA ILE A 524 -9.75 -13.22 5.49
C ILE A 524 -11.20 -13.53 5.10
N ASN A 525 -11.95 -12.54 4.62
CA ASN A 525 -13.34 -12.76 4.17
C ASN A 525 -13.43 -13.68 2.95
N ARG A 526 -12.40 -13.72 2.08
CA ARG A 526 -12.34 -14.68 0.97
C ARG A 526 -12.06 -16.10 1.50
N PHE A 527 -11.22 -16.22 2.52
CA PHE A 527 -10.92 -17.49 3.18
C PHE A 527 -12.16 -18.06 3.89
N ILE A 528 -12.87 -17.24 4.67
CA ILE A 528 -14.11 -17.65 5.37
C ILE A 528 -15.19 -18.09 4.37
N LYS A 529 -15.23 -17.49 3.17
CA LYS A 529 -16.14 -17.88 2.08
C LYS A 529 -15.64 -19.08 1.26
N GLU A 530 -14.61 -19.79 1.74
CA GLU A 530 -13.99 -20.96 1.08
C GLU A 530 -13.50 -20.70 -0.34
N LYS A 531 -13.24 -19.43 -0.71
CA LYS A 531 -12.75 -19.06 -2.06
C LYS A 531 -11.26 -19.24 -2.22
N ILE A 532 -10.52 -19.31 -1.11
CA ILE A 532 -9.06 -19.48 -1.08
C ILE A 532 -8.71 -20.50 -0.01
N THR A 533 -7.62 -21.24 -0.19
CA THR A 533 -7.10 -22.17 0.82
C THR A 533 -6.30 -21.42 1.88
N LEU A 534 -6.03 -22.06 3.02
CA LEU A 534 -5.22 -21.45 4.08
C LEU A 534 -3.80 -21.13 3.60
N ASP A 535 -3.19 -22.02 2.82
CA ASP A 535 -1.86 -21.78 2.24
C ASP A 535 -1.84 -20.51 1.38
N GLN A 536 -2.90 -20.27 0.60
CA GLN A 536 -3.04 -19.06 -0.22
C GLN A 536 -3.25 -17.79 0.62
N LEU A 537 -3.95 -17.90 1.76
CA LEU A 537 -4.09 -16.79 2.71
C LEU A 537 -2.74 -16.43 3.33
N ILE A 538 -1.99 -17.43 3.80
CA ILE A 538 -0.65 -17.26 4.39
C ILE A 538 0.30 -16.62 3.38
N GLU A 539 0.40 -17.17 2.17
CA GLU A 539 1.26 -16.67 1.09
C GLU A 539 0.91 -15.21 0.74
N TYR A 540 -0.38 -14.88 0.67
CA TYR A 540 -0.80 -13.51 0.39
C TYR A 540 -0.35 -12.54 1.49
N VAL A 541 -0.53 -12.90 2.76
CA VAL A 541 -0.19 -12.03 3.89
C VAL A 541 1.32 -11.85 4.00
N GLN A 542 2.11 -12.92 3.86
CA GLN A 542 3.57 -12.86 3.91
C GLN A 542 4.17 -11.96 2.81
N HIS A 543 3.60 -11.97 1.59
CA HIS A 543 4.19 -11.23 0.47
C HIS A 543 3.61 -9.83 0.23
N ASN A 544 2.38 -9.53 0.69
CA ASN A 544 1.68 -8.28 0.34
C ASN A 544 1.40 -7.35 1.53
N LEU A 545 1.65 -7.78 2.77
CA LEU A 545 1.37 -7.02 3.98
C LEU A 545 2.63 -6.94 4.87
N PRO A 546 2.71 -5.91 5.74
CA PRO A 546 3.75 -5.84 6.77
C PRO A 546 3.77 -7.07 7.68
N GLU A 547 4.95 -7.45 8.16
CA GLU A 547 5.20 -8.65 8.99
C GLU A 547 4.32 -8.72 10.24
N GLN A 548 4.00 -7.57 10.84
CA GLN A 548 3.08 -7.46 11.99
C GLN A 548 1.72 -8.14 11.72
N TYR A 549 1.17 -8.01 10.51
CA TYR A 549 -0.11 -8.63 10.16
C TYR A 549 0.00 -10.14 9.96
N TYR A 550 1.17 -10.64 9.56
CA TYR A 550 1.42 -12.08 9.52
C TYR A 550 1.43 -12.66 10.94
N ASP A 551 2.01 -11.93 11.89
CA ASP A 551 2.07 -12.38 13.28
C ASP A 551 0.73 -12.37 14.00
N GLU A 552 -0.11 -11.38 13.69
CA GLU A 552 -1.46 -11.25 14.23
C GLU A 552 -2.51 -12.10 13.48
N LEU A 553 -2.15 -12.74 12.36
CA LEU A 553 -3.07 -13.50 11.52
C LEU A 553 -3.82 -14.62 12.28
N PRO A 554 -3.18 -15.45 13.13
CA PRO A 554 -3.89 -16.48 13.89
C PRO A 554 -4.96 -15.89 14.82
N LYS A 555 -4.62 -14.80 15.54
CA LYS A 555 -5.54 -14.14 16.49
C LYS A 555 -6.71 -13.48 15.77
N THR A 556 -6.45 -12.81 14.65
CA THR A 556 -7.48 -12.14 13.85
C THR A 556 -8.43 -13.13 13.19
N LEU A 557 -7.94 -14.29 12.73
CA LEU A 557 -8.77 -15.37 12.22
C LEU A 557 -9.70 -15.92 13.32
N GLN A 558 -9.20 -16.16 14.53
CA GLN A 558 -10.02 -16.61 15.65
C GLN A 558 -11.15 -15.61 15.96
N GLN A 559 -10.83 -14.32 16.06
CA GLN A 559 -11.82 -13.28 16.34
C GLN A 559 -12.90 -13.20 15.25
N LYS A 560 -12.51 -13.30 13.97
CA LYS A 560 -13.46 -13.27 12.84
C LYS A 560 -14.30 -14.54 12.74
N MET A 561 -13.75 -15.70 13.08
CA MET A 561 -14.50 -16.97 13.14
C MET A 561 -15.44 -17.01 14.35
N ALA A 562 -15.09 -16.38 15.47
CA ALA A 562 -15.98 -16.27 16.63
C ALA A 562 -17.16 -15.31 16.40
N THR A 563 -17.02 -14.36 15.45
CA THR A 563 -18.05 -13.36 15.14
C THR A 563 -18.89 -13.70 13.90
N GLY A 564 -18.53 -14.72 13.12
CA GLY A 564 -19.28 -15.22 11.96
C GLY A 564 -19.82 -16.63 12.18
N ALA A 565 -21.10 -16.86 11.86
CA ALA A 565 -21.72 -18.19 11.93
C ALA A 565 -20.90 -19.23 11.14
N LEU A 566 -20.54 -20.32 11.83
CA LEU A 566 -19.66 -21.41 11.40
C LEU A 566 -20.09 -22.05 10.05
N PRO A 567 -19.17 -22.21 9.08
CA PRO A 567 -19.19 -23.39 8.23
C PRO A 567 -18.62 -24.59 9.01
N PRO A 568 -19.25 -25.78 8.94
CA PRO A 568 -18.82 -26.96 9.67
C PRO A 568 -17.51 -27.52 9.08
N GLY A 569 -16.46 -27.68 9.90
CA GLY A 569 -15.31 -28.52 9.54
C GLY A 569 -13.91 -28.08 9.96
N ILE A 570 -13.72 -26.87 10.51
CA ILE A 570 -12.40 -26.39 10.95
C ILE A 570 -12.42 -26.12 12.46
N ASN A 571 -12.02 -27.11 13.26
CA ASN A 571 -11.75 -26.94 14.69
C ASN A 571 -10.32 -26.38 14.86
N ILE A 572 -10.18 -25.05 14.87
CA ILE A 572 -8.96 -24.39 15.36
C ILE A 572 -9.03 -24.38 16.89
N VAL A 573 -8.31 -25.29 17.53
CA VAL A 573 -8.11 -25.28 18.98
C VAL A 573 -6.65 -24.95 19.22
N ILE A 574 -6.37 -23.69 19.59
CA ILE A 574 -5.05 -23.30 20.08
C ILE A 574 -5.03 -23.50 21.59
N PRO A 575 -4.04 -24.21 22.15
CA PRO A 575 -3.88 -24.32 23.60
C PRO A 575 -3.58 -22.94 24.20
N ASN A 576 -4.27 -22.61 25.30
CA ASN A 576 -3.88 -21.48 26.13
C ASN A 576 -2.48 -21.75 26.68
N ASN A 577 -1.55 -20.84 26.38
CA ASN A 577 -0.24 -20.64 26.99
C ASN A 577 0.64 -21.88 27.21
N TYR A 578 1.72 -22.01 26.45
CA TYR A 578 3.06 -22.30 26.97
C TYR A 578 4.11 -21.55 26.14
#